data_AF-A0A0F9Q895-F1
#
_entry.id   AF-A0A0F9Q895-F1
#
_cell.length_a   1.000
_cell.length_b   1.000
_cell.length_c   1.000
_cell.angle_alpha   90.00
_cell.angle_beta   90.00
_cell.angle_gamma   90.00
#
_symmetry.space_group_name_H-M   'P 1'
#
loop_
_entity.id
_entity.type
_entity.pdbx_description
1 polymer ?
#
loop_
_entity_poly.entity_id
_entity_poly.type
_entity_poly.pdbx_seq_one_letter_code
_entity_poly.pdbx_strand_id
1 'polypeptide(L)' 'LEKYGSAYAFEEANGLQLGITSKWINDRRYPTDEQLKILTEALDKTAEELDL' A
#
# COMPACT_ATOMS: atom_id res chain seq x y z
N LEU A 1 6.37 5.03 3.36
CA LEU A 1 7.47 4.74 2.39
C LEU A 1 8.85 5.12 2.89
N GLU A 2 9.05 6.23 3.61
CA GLU A 2 10.38 6.61 4.15
C GLU A 2 11.08 5.49 4.95
N LYS A 3 10.31 4.66 5.68
CA LYS A 3 10.80 3.47 6.41
C LYS A 3 11.29 2.32 5.51
N TYR A 4 10.78 2.22 4.29
CA TYR A 4 11.03 1.10 3.36
C TYR A 4 11.92 1.49 2.17
N GLY A 5 12.16 2.79 1.92
CA GLY A 5 13.01 3.30 0.84
C GLY A 5 12.42 3.18 -0.57
N SER A 6 11.50 2.24 -0.82
CA SER A 6 10.77 2.11 -2.08
C SER A 6 9.42 1.43 -1.88
N ALA A 7 8.53 1.57 -2.87
CA ALA A 7 7.23 0.89 -2.87
C ALA A 7 7.38 -0.63 -3.04
N TYR A 8 8.36 -1.07 -3.83
CA TYR A 8 8.69 -2.49 -3.98
C TYR A 8 9.15 -3.13 -2.67
N ALA A 9 10.03 -2.47 -1.91
CA ALA A 9 10.48 -2.98 -0.61
C ALA A 9 9.34 -3.03 0.42
N PHE A 10 8.40 -2.08 0.35
CA PHE A 10 7.17 -2.14 1.15
C PHE A 10 6.31 -3.34 0.76
N GLU A 11 6.12 -3.58 -0.53
CA GLU A 11 5.30 -4.69 -1.01
C GLU A 11 5.89 -6.04 -0.61
N GLU A 12 7.19 -6.22 -0.80
CA GLU A 12 7.91 -7.43 -0.40
C GLU A 12 7.83 -7.67 1.12
N ALA A 13 8.06 -6.63 1.93
CA ALA A 13 8.03 -6.75 3.39
C ALA A 13 6.64 -7.05 3.95
N ASN A 14 5.58 -6.72 3.21
CA ASN A 14 4.18 -6.91 3.64
C ASN A 14 3.46 -8.03 2.86
N GLY A 15 4.18 -8.83 2.06
CA GLY A 15 3.60 -9.95 1.32
C GLY A 15 2.63 -9.54 0.20
N LEU A 16 2.76 -8.31 -0.31
CA LEU A 16 1.95 -7.80 -1.40
C LEU A 16 2.52 -8.18 -2.77
N GLN A 17 1.67 -8.17 -3.79
CA GLN A 17 2.12 -8.34 -5.17
C GLN A 17 3.03 -7.17 -5.57
N LEU A 18 4.20 -7.45 -6.13
CA LEU A 18 5.12 -6.42 -6.59
C LEU A 18 4.48 -5.53 -7.68
N GLY A 19 4.62 -4.22 -7.51
CA GLY A 19 4.05 -3.17 -8.34
C GLY A 19 2.57 -2.89 -8.11
N ILE A 20 1.93 -3.49 -7.11
CA ILE A 20 0.51 -3.28 -6.85
C ILE A 20 0.21 -1.89 -6.30
N THR A 21 1.10 -1.33 -5.48
CA THR A 21 1.00 0.05 -4.97
C THR A 21 1.05 1.07 -6.10
N SER A 22 1.91 0.86 -7.10
CA SER A 22 1.96 1.67 -8.32
C SER A 22 0.67 1.58 -9.11
N LYS A 23 -0.03 0.44 -9.12
CA LYS A 23 -1.35 0.30 -9.77
C LYS A 23 -2.45 1.01 -8.99
N TRP A 24 -2.38 1.02 -7.65
CA TRP A 24 -3.33 1.79 -6.85
C TRP A 24 -3.21 3.29 -7.14
N ILE A 25 -1.98 3.81 -7.19
CA ILE A 25 -1.70 5.23 -7.44
C ILE A 25 -2.00 5.63 -8.89
N ASN A 26 -1.50 4.88 -9.88
CA ASN A 26 -1.59 5.29 -11.29
C ASN A 26 -2.89 4.88 -11.97
N ASP A 27 -3.41 3.68 -11.65
CA ASP A 27 -4.61 3.13 -12.32
C ASP A 27 -5.89 3.38 -11.51
N ARG A 28 -5.81 4.12 -10.38
CA ARG A 28 -6.92 4.35 -9.43
C ARG A 28 -7.66 3.07 -9.06
N ARG A 29 -6.94 1.95 -8.98
CA ARG A 29 -7.50 0.70 -8.48
C ARG A 29 -7.54 0.76 -6.97
N TYR A 30 -8.71 0.59 -6.41
CA TYR A 30 -8.86 0.46 -4.98
C TYR A 30 -8.26 -0.87 -4.49
N PRO A 31 -7.48 -0.88 -3.40
CA PRO A 31 -7.03 -2.11 -2.75
C PRO A 31 -8.22 -2.92 -2.25
N THR A 32 -8.04 -4.24 -2.11
CA THR A 32 -9.02 -5.07 -1.40
C THR A 32 -9.02 -4.76 0.10
N ASP A 33 -10.05 -5.17 0.84
CA ASP A 33 -10.12 -4.96 2.30
C ASP A 33 -8.88 -5.48 3.04
N GLU A 34 -8.34 -6.62 2.61
CA GLU A 34 -7.11 -7.20 3.16
C GLU A 34 -5.88 -6.34 2.87
N GLN A 35 -5.76 -5.83 1.64
CA GLN A 35 -4.67 -4.95 1.22
C GLN A 35 -4.76 -3.58 1.89
N LEU A 36 -5.97 -3.05 2.06
CA LEU A 36 -6.22 -1.80 2.78
C LEU A 36 -5.84 -1.96 4.25
N LYS A 37 -6.19 -3.09 4.88
CA LYS A 37 -5.75 -3.38 6.25
C LYS A 37 -4.22 -3.37 6.35
N ILE A 38 -3.53 -4.10 5.48
CA ILE A 38 -2.06 -4.12 5.43
C ILE A 38 -1.49 -2.70 5.26
N LEU A 39 -2.06 -1.90 4.36
CA LEU A 39 -1.65 -0.50 4.14
C LEU A 39 -1.80 0.35 5.39
N THR A 40 -2.99 0.31 6.01
CA THR A 40 -3.30 1.10 7.20
C THR A 40 -2.43 0.72 8.40
N GLU A 41 -2.20 -0.58 8.62
CA GLU A 41 -1.33 -1.08 9.68
C GLU A 41 0.15 -0.75 9.42
N ALA A 42 0.63 -0.92 8.19
CA ALA A 42 2.04 -0.73 7.86
C ALA A 42 2.44 0.75 7.73
N LEU A 43 1.50 1.63 7.39
CA LEU A 43 1.72 3.07 7.29
C LEU A 43 1.27 3.83 8.55
N ASP A 44 0.65 3.16 9.51
CA ASP A 44 0.04 3.75 10.70
C ASP A 44 -0.90 4.91 10.34
N LYS A 45 -1.78 4.64 9.36
CA LYS A 45 -2.71 5.61 8.76
C LYS A 45 -4.06 4.98 8.56
N THR A 46 -5.11 5.79 8.54
CA THR A 46 -6.47 5.38 8.18
C THR A 46 -6.67 5.34 6.67
N ALA A 47 -7.72 4.66 6.21
CA ALA A 47 -8.08 4.63 4.78
C ALA A 47 -8.38 6.05 4.25
N GLU A 48 -9.08 6.87 5.04
CA GLU A 48 -9.34 8.28 4.72
C GLU A 48 -8.04 9.09 4.51
N GLU A 49 -7.00 8.86 5.33
CA GLU A 49 -5.71 9.53 5.19
C GLU A 49 -4.89 9.07 3.98
N LEU A 50 -5.28 7.96 3.36
CA LEU A 50 -4.63 7.43 2.16
C LEU A 50 -5.34 7.86 0.87
N ASP A 51 -6.46 8.58 0.96
CA ASP A 51 -7.30 8.98 -0.19
C ASP A 51 -7.68 7.77 -1.08
N LEU A 52 -7.89 6.63 -0.42
CA LEU A 52 -8.24 5.32 -0.97
C LEU A 52 -9.62 4.87 -0.50
#